data_AF-A0A0R3WK47-F1
#
_entry.id   AF-A0A0R3WK47-F1
#
_cell.length_a   1.000
_cell.length_b   1.000
_cell.length_c   1.000
_cell.angle_alpha   90.00
_cell.angle_beta   90.00
_cell.angle_gamma   90.00
#
_symmetry.space_group_name_H-M   'P 1'
#
loop_
_entity.id
_entity.type
_entity.pdbx_description
1 polymer ?
#
loop_
_entity_poly.entity_id
_entity_poly.type
_entity_poly.pdbx_seq_one_letter_code
_entity_poly.pdbx_strand_id
1 'polypeptide(L)'
;MASRYGARPVGSDGSDFQHRERIVEPYNQSSLFKKRLRTALTLHIALWVLVVLKILPEILFRFRLVSRAFMRKHSVPLNELWEYAWCFGSIIPVFFGYLSFTKNKVYLIRLSLIGTIVFGFVPIIMGCFLRASELMDYYYTKNSRHDFFNFPFVVILYVFFSVCIQIHCFTLYFSWKLMTIWSRLSKKAA
;
A
#
# COMPACT_ATOMS: atom_id res chain seq x y z
N MET A 1 -24.30 44.50 -11.39
CA MET A 1 -23.68 45.40 -12.38
C MET A 1 -22.21 45.55 -12.03
N ALA A 2 -21.31 44.92 -12.78
CA ALA A 2 -19.87 45.14 -12.63
C ALA A 2 -19.48 46.37 -13.48
N SER A 3 -19.03 47.45 -12.85
CA SER A 3 -18.54 48.64 -13.56
C SER A 3 -17.33 48.26 -14.42
N ARG A 4 -17.41 48.48 -15.74
CA ARG A 4 -16.31 48.23 -16.70
C ARG A 4 -15.05 49.06 -16.46
N TYR A 5 -15.10 50.09 -15.60
CA TYR A 5 -14.04 51.09 -15.40
C TYR A 5 -13.66 51.34 -13.93
N GLY A 6 -13.99 50.44 -13.01
CA GLY A 6 -13.55 50.55 -11.62
C GLY A 6 -12.06 50.21 -11.47
N ALA A 7 -11.36 50.86 -10.52
CA ALA A 7 -9.97 50.55 -10.20
C ALA A 7 -9.82 49.05 -9.93
N ARG A 8 -9.14 48.37 -10.84
CA ARG A 8 -8.83 46.95 -10.74
C ARG A 8 -7.92 46.76 -9.52
N PRO A 9 -8.24 45.83 -8.59
CA PRO A 9 -7.33 45.50 -7.50
C PRO A 9 -5.94 45.22 -8.07
N VAL A 10 -4.90 45.80 -7.47
CA VAL A 10 -3.50 45.61 -7.88
C VAL A 10 -3.26 44.10 -8.05
N GLY A 11 -2.89 43.66 -9.26
CA GLY A 11 -2.75 42.23 -9.62
C GLY A 11 -3.91 41.58 -10.38
N SER A 12 -4.91 42.35 -10.86
CA SER A 12 -6.00 41.84 -11.73
C SER A 12 -5.89 42.28 -13.21
N ASP A 13 -4.70 42.75 -13.61
CA ASP A 13 -4.29 43.05 -14.98
C ASP A 13 -3.69 41.82 -15.71
N GLY A 14 -3.50 40.70 -14.99
CA GLY A 14 -2.92 39.47 -15.54
C GLY A 14 -1.40 39.42 -15.52
N SER A 15 -0.73 40.45 -14.99
CA SER A 15 0.74 40.49 -14.84
C SER A 15 1.27 39.49 -13.80
N ASP A 16 0.40 38.97 -12.93
CA ASP A 16 0.72 38.03 -11.85
C ASP A 16 0.63 36.55 -12.26
N PHE A 17 0.44 36.24 -13.54
CA PHE A 17 0.20 34.86 -14.02
C PHE A 17 1.30 33.88 -13.59
N GLN A 18 2.58 34.26 -13.70
CA GLN A 18 3.71 33.42 -13.30
C GLN A 18 3.67 33.09 -11.80
N HIS A 19 3.25 34.05 -10.99
CA HIS A 19 3.11 33.88 -9.54
C HIS A 19 1.96 32.92 -9.22
N ARG A 20 0.81 33.06 -9.88
CA ARG A 20 -0.35 32.16 -9.72
C ARG A 20 -0.01 30.73 -10.12
N GLU A 21 0.64 30.54 -11.28
CA GLU A 21 1.05 29.21 -11.75
C GLU A 21 2.02 28.54 -10.76
N ARG A 22 3.01 29.29 -10.25
CA ARG A 22 3.96 28.79 -9.25
C ARG A 22 3.29 28.37 -7.94
N ILE A 23 2.20 29.03 -7.53
CA ILE A 23 1.42 28.66 -6.34
C ILE A 23 0.54 27.44 -6.61
N VAL A 24 -0.10 27.36 -7.77
CA VAL A 24 -1.06 26.30 -8.14
C VAL A 24 -0.37 24.95 -8.35
N GLU A 25 0.83 24.94 -8.94
CA GLU A 25 1.51 23.70 -9.31
C GLU A 25 1.71 22.71 -8.14
N PRO A 26 2.22 23.12 -6.95
CA PRO A 26 2.29 22.24 -5.78
C PRO A 26 0.95 21.64 -5.32
N TYR A 27 -0.16 22.39 -5.45
CA TYR A 27 -1.49 21.90 -5.07
C TYR A 27 -2.03 20.88 -6.07
N ASN A 28 -1.84 21.11 -7.37
CA ASN A 28 -2.19 20.15 -8.42
C ASN A 28 -1.40 18.85 -8.26
N GLN A 29 -0.08 18.95 -8.08
CA GLN A 29 0.78 17.79 -7.84
C GLN A 29 0.37 17.03 -6.56
N SER A 30 0.10 17.76 -5.47
CA SER A 30 -0.39 17.17 -4.21
C SER A 30 -1.70 16.40 -4.42
N SER A 31 -2.66 16.98 -5.13
CA SER A 31 -3.93 16.32 -5.44
C SER A 31 -3.73 15.03 -6.26
N LEU A 32 -2.89 15.10 -7.31
CA LEU A 32 -2.57 13.96 -8.16
C LEU A 32 -1.91 12.82 -7.36
N PHE A 33 -0.88 13.11 -6.57
CA PHE A 33 -0.19 12.11 -5.78
C PHE A 33 -1.07 11.55 -4.66
N LYS A 34 -1.97 12.33 -4.07
CA LYS A 34 -2.97 11.81 -3.12
C LYS A 34 -3.87 10.77 -3.77
N LYS A 35 -4.38 11.04 -4.99
CA LYS A 35 -5.21 10.09 -5.73
C LYS A 35 -4.45 8.80 -6.01
N ARG A 36 -3.21 8.91 -6.50
CA ARG A 36 -2.34 7.75 -6.78
C ARG A 36 -1.99 6.94 -5.54
N LEU A 37 -1.64 7.60 -4.44
CA LEU A 37 -1.39 6.95 -3.16
C LEU A 37 -2.65 6.26 -2.64
N ARG A 38 -3.82 6.91 -2.74
CA ARG A 38 -5.11 6.30 -2.37
C ARG A 38 -5.36 5.01 -3.15
N THR A 39 -5.11 5.01 -4.47
CA THR A 39 -5.21 3.79 -5.28
C THR A 39 -4.26 2.70 -4.80
N ALA A 40 -2.99 3.03 -4.53
CA ALA A 40 -2.01 2.06 -4.03
C ALA A 40 -2.42 1.47 -2.67
N LEU A 41 -2.91 2.30 -1.75
CA LEU A 41 -3.43 1.86 -0.46
C LEU A 41 -4.67 0.96 -0.61
N THR A 42 -5.59 1.29 -1.53
CA THR A 42 -6.76 0.44 -1.81
C THR A 42 -6.33 -0.91 -2.38
N LEU A 43 -5.34 -0.95 -3.28
CA LEU A 43 -4.80 -2.20 -3.81
C LEU A 43 -4.11 -3.04 -2.72
N HIS A 44 -3.40 -2.39 -1.80
CA HIS A 44 -2.84 -3.09 -0.63
C HIS A 44 -3.96 -3.71 0.22
N ILE A 45 -5.07 -3.00 0.46
CA ILE A 45 -6.23 -3.56 1.18
C ILE A 45 -6.80 -4.78 0.43
N ALA A 46 -6.88 -4.73 -0.90
CA ALA A 46 -7.34 -5.88 -1.67
C ALA A 46 -6.43 -7.11 -1.48
N LEU A 47 -5.10 -6.92 -1.54
CA LEU A 47 -4.15 -8.00 -1.23
C LEU A 47 -4.26 -8.48 0.22
N TRP A 48 -4.44 -7.56 1.15
CA TRP A 48 -4.61 -7.87 2.57
C TRP A 48 -5.85 -8.76 2.79
N VAL A 49 -6.97 -8.48 2.13
CA VAL A 49 -8.17 -9.32 2.16
C VAL A 49 -7.86 -10.74 1.67
N LEU A 50 -7.07 -10.91 0.61
CA LEU A 50 -6.68 -12.25 0.12
C LEU A 50 -5.89 -13.03 1.17
N VAL A 51 -4.93 -12.39 1.85
CA VAL A 51 -4.15 -13.02 2.92
C VAL A 51 -5.02 -13.32 4.14
N VAL A 52 -5.93 -12.41 4.52
CA VAL A 52 -6.89 -12.68 5.60
C VAL A 52 -7.77 -13.89 5.26
N LEU A 53 -8.30 -13.98 4.04
CA LEU A 53 -9.10 -15.13 3.62
C LEU A 53 -8.31 -16.45 3.69
N LYS A 54 -7.01 -16.43 3.40
CA LYS A 54 -6.11 -17.59 3.55
C LYS A 54 -5.90 -17.98 5.02
N ILE A 55 -5.65 -17.00 5.89
CA ILE A 55 -5.29 -17.23 7.30
C ILE A 55 -6.52 -17.51 8.17
N LEU A 56 -7.67 -16.94 7.83
CA LEU A 56 -8.90 -16.96 8.63
C LEU A 56 -9.37 -18.37 9.02
N PRO A 57 -9.39 -19.39 8.14
CA PRO A 57 -9.78 -20.74 8.52
C PRO A 57 -8.95 -21.31 9.68
N GLU A 58 -7.64 -21.08 9.68
CA GLU A 58 -6.77 -21.56 10.75
C GLU A 58 -7.02 -20.82 12.07
N ILE A 59 -7.22 -19.49 12.01
CA ILE A 59 -7.58 -18.70 13.19
C ILE A 59 -8.90 -19.19 13.79
N LEU A 60 -9.94 -19.35 12.96
CA LEU A 60 -11.25 -19.82 13.41
C LEU A 60 -11.19 -21.25 13.97
N PHE A 61 -10.33 -22.11 13.41
CA PHE A 61 -10.07 -23.43 13.94
C PHE A 61 -9.46 -23.39 15.34
N ARG A 62 -8.50 -22.48 15.60
CA ARG A 62 -7.91 -22.28 16.93
C ARG A 62 -8.93 -21.81 17.97
N PHE A 63 -9.90 -21.00 17.56
CA PHE A 63 -11.04 -20.57 18.41
C PHE A 63 -12.17 -21.62 18.51
N ARG A 64 -12.00 -22.82 17.93
CA ARG A 64 -13.01 -23.89 17.88
C ARG A 64 -14.32 -23.48 17.19
N LEU A 65 -14.29 -22.45 16.33
CA LEU A 65 -15.44 -22.00 15.56
C LEU A 65 -15.62 -22.81 14.26
N VAL A 66 -14.60 -23.56 13.85
CA VAL A 66 -14.57 -24.37 12.62
C VAL A 66 -14.23 -25.81 12.94
N SER A 67 -14.90 -26.76 12.29
CA SER A 67 -14.68 -28.20 12.50
C SER A 67 -13.44 -28.72 11.75
N ARG A 68 -12.86 -29.82 12.25
CA ARG A 68 -11.77 -30.54 11.55
C ARG A 68 -12.17 -30.99 10.14
N ALA A 69 -13.44 -31.33 9.93
CA ALA A 69 -13.95 -31.75 8.62
C ALA A 69 -13.88 -30.62 7.59
N PHE A 70 -14.16 -29.38 7.99
CA PHE A 70 -14.04 -28.21 7.11
C PHE A 70 -12.59 -27.96 6.69
N MET A 71 -11.64 -28.04 7.63
CA MET A 71 -10.21 -27.87 7.35
C MET A 71 -9.66 -28.94 6.40
N ARG A 72 -10.15 -30.19 6.52
CA ARG A 72 -9.74 -31.28 5.59
C ARG A 72 -10.27 -31.06 4.18
N LYS A 73 -11.47 -30.49 4.03
CA LYS A 73 -12.07 -30.20 2.72
C LYS A 73 -11.35 -29.06 1.99
N HIS A 74 -10.92 -28.04 2.72
CA HIS A 74 -10.16 -26.90 2.19
C HIS A 74 -8.72 -26.99 2.66
N SER A 75 -7.95 -27.92 2.07
CA SER A 75 -6.54 -28.11 2.39
C SER A 75 -5.69 -26.98 1.80
N VAL A 76 -5.70 -25.82 2.45
CA VAL A 76 -4.76 -24.73 2.19
C VAL A 76 -3.45 -25.06 2.92
N PRO A 77 -2.27 -24.77 2.35
CA PRO A 77 -1.00 -24.97 3.04
C PRO A 77 -0.98 -24.20 4.37
N LEU A 78 -0.30 -24.79 5.36
CA LEU A 78 -0.14 -24.23 6.70
C LEU A 78 0.42 -22.81 6.62
N ASN A 79 -0.09 -21.92 7.49
CA ASN A 79 0.36 -20.54 7.50
C ASN A 79 1.71 -20.41 8.21
N GLU A 80 2.55 -19.51 7.70
CA GLU A 80 3.88 -19.24 8.25
C GLU A 80 3.91 -17.92 9.02
N LEU A 81 4.91 -17.76 9.89
CA LEU A 81 5.06 -16.56 10.74
C LEU A 81 5.12 -15.25 9.93
N TRP A 82 5.72 -15.27 8.75
CA TRP A 82 5.82 -14.07 7.91
C TRP A 82 4.45 -13.62 7.38
N GLU A 83 3.51 -14.55 7.14
CA GLU A 83 2.15 -14.24 6.68
C GLU A 83 1.36 -13.53 7.76
N TYR A 84 1.48 -14.00 9.01
CA TYR A 84 0.88 -13.33 10.18
C TYR A 84 1.51 -11.95 10.41
N ALA A 85 2.84 -11.86 10.36
CA ALA A 85 3.56 -10.61 10.52
C ALA A 85 3.15 -9.58 9.45
N TRP A 86 3.02 -10.02 8.19
CA TRP A 86 2.56 -9.17 7.11
C TRP A 86 1.09 -8.78 7.27
N CYS A 87 0.21 -9.73 7.57
CA CYS A 87 -1.23 -9.49 7.70
C CYS A 87 -1.51 -8.45 8.81
N PHE A 88 -1.00 -8.65 10.01
CA PHE A 88 -1.28 -7.73 11.12
C PHE A 88 -0.43 -6.46 11.08
N GLY A 89 0.81 -6.54 10.60
CA GLY A 89 1.71 -5.39 10.54
C GLY A 89 1.37 -4.43 9.40
N SER A 90 1.09 -4.94 8.21
CA SER A 90 1.00 -4.11 6.99
C SER A 90 -0.26 -3.24 6.92
N ILE A 91 -1.30 -3.51 7.72
CA ILE A 91 -2.52 -2.68 7.76
C ILE A 91 -2.28 -1.36 8.51
N ILE A 92 -1.33 -1.35 9.46
CA ILE A 92 -0.97 -0.17 10.28
C ILE A 92 -0.50 1.01 9.40
N PRO A 93 0.51 0.86 8.50
CA PRO A 93 0.92 1.96 7.63
C PRO A 93 -0.16 2.41 6.64
N VAL A 94 -1.06 1.51 6.24
CA VAL A 94 -2.21 1.86 5.39
C VAL A 94 -3.16 2.80 6.12
N PHE A 95 -3.51 2.45 7.36
CA PHE A 95 -4.36 3.27 8.21
C PHE A 95 -3.79 4.69 8.40
N PHE A 96 -2.49 4.80 8.75
CA PHE A 96 -1.84 6.11 8.86
C PHE A 96 -1.76 6.86 7.52
N GLY A 97 -1.60 6.14 6.40
CA GLY A 97 -1.65 6.70 5.06
C GLY A 97 -2.96 7.43 4.79
N TYR A 98 -4.10 6.80 5.05
CA TYR A 98 -5.41 7.43 4.88
C TYR A 98 -5.64 8.60 5.84
N LEU A 99 -5.27 8.46 7.12
CA LEU A 99 -5.42 9.53 8.11
C LEU A 99 -4.62 10.78 7.75
N SER A 100 -3.51 10.63 7.01
CA SER A 100 -2.67 11.75 6.58
C SER A 100 -3.36 12.71 5.61
N PHE A 101 -4.37 12.25 4.85
CA PHE A 101 -4.99 13.03 3.77
C PHE A 101 -5.85 14.20 4.21
N THR A 102 -6.48 14.10 5.39
CA THR A 102 -7.49 15.07 5.87
C THR A 102 -6.93 16.47 6.06
N LYS A 103 -5.74 16.59 6.65
CA LYS A 103 -5.07 17.87 6.95
C LYS A 103 -3.63 17.90 6.45
N ASN A 104 -3.28 17.09 5.44
CA ASN A 104 -1.91 16.98 4.91
C ASN A 104 -0.86 16.74 6.02
N LYS A 105 -1.17 15.84 6.96
CA LYS A 105 -0.37 15.65 8.17
C LYS A 105 0.96 14.96 7.82
N VAL A 106 2.03 15.74 7.70
CA VAL A 106 3.38 15.28 7.33
C VAL A 106 3.90 14.17 8.25
N TYR A 107 3.62 14.26 9.56
CA TYR A 107 4.02 13.22 10.51
C TYR A 107 3.36 11.87 10.22
N LEU A 108 2.06 11.84 9.89
CA LEU A 108 1.34 10.59 9.63
C LEU A 108 1.79 9.91 8.34
N ILE A 109 2.07 10.69 7.29
CA ILE A 109 2.58 10.11 6.04
C ILE A 109 4.02 9.59 6.20
N ARG A 110 4.82 10.22 7.08
CA ARG A 110 6.15 9.70 7.46
C ARG A 110 6.03 8.37 8.21
N LEU A 111 5.09 8.26 9.16
CA LEU A 111 4.83 7.02 9.88
C LEU A 111 4.33 5.91 8.95
N SER A 112 3.45 6.24 8.00
CA SER A 112 3.02 5.32 6.95
C SER A 112 4.19 4.84 6.08
N LEU A 113 5.10 5.74 5.69
CA LEU A 113 6.28 5.41 4.90
C LEU A 113 7.21 4.43 5.64
N ILE A 114 7.61 4.77 6.88
CA ILE A 114 8.47 3.90 7.71
C ILE A 114 7.77 2.56 7.97
N GLY A 115 6.48 2.59 8.31
CA GLY A 115 5.71 1.38 8.56
C GLY A 115 5.59 0.50 7.31
N THR A 116 5.51 1.07 6.11
CA THR A 116 5.50 0.28 4.85
C THR A 116 6.83 -0.43 4.63
N ILE A 117 7.95 0.19 4.99
CA ILE A 117 9.28 -0.45 4.94
C ILE A 117 9.32 -1.62 5.93
N VAL A 118 9.03 -1.35 7.21
CA VAL A 118 9.21 -2.32 8.30
C VAL A 118 8.17 -3.45 8.24
N PHE A 119 6.90 -3.12 8.08
CA PHE A 119 5.80 -4.09 8.15
C PHE A 119 5.26 -4.52 6.79
N GLY A 120 5.60 -3.81 5.70
CA GLY A 120 5.27 -4.19 4.34
C GLY A 120 6.39 -5.02 3.70
N PHE A 121 7.57 -4.43 3.53
CA PHE A 121 8.68 -5.07 2.81
C PHE A 121 9.33 -6.21 3.59
N VAL A 122 9.68 -6.02 4.86
CA VAL A 122 10.46 -7.03 5.60
C VAL A 122 9.75 -8.39 5.63
N PRO A 123 8.45 -8.51 5.98
CA PRO A 123 7.78 -9.81 5.98
C PRO A 123 7.70 -10.45 4.59
N ILE A 124 7.51 -9.65 3.53
CA ILE A 124 7.47 -10.15 2.14
C ILE A 124 8.83 -10.68 1.71
N ILE A 125 9.90 -9.93 1.96
CA ILE A 125 11.27 -10.35 1.64
C ILE A 125 11.62 -11.64 2.41
N MET A 126 11.28 -11.71 3.69
CA MET A 126 11.46 -12.93 4.49
C MET A 126 10.69 -14.12 3.90
N GLY A 127 9.42 -13.93 3.52
CA GLY A 127 8.63 -14.95 2.83
C GLY A 127 9.26 -15.41 1.51
N CYS A 128 9.77 -14.49 0.70
CA CYS A 128 10.50 -14.79 -0.53
C CYS A 128 11.73 -15.67 -0.28
N PHE A 129 12.52 -15.41 0.76
CA PHE A 129 13.70 -16.22 1.06
C PHE A 129 13.33 -17.59 1.61
N LEU A 130 12.34 -17.67 2.51
CA LEU A 130 11.89 -18.93 3.10
C LEU A 130 11.33 -19.90 2.05
N ARG A 131 10.72 -19.38 0.97
CA ARG A 131 10.11 -20.19 -0.10
C ARG A 131 11.01 -20.36 -1.33
N ALA A 132 12.23 -19.84 -1.30
CA ALA A 132 13.16 -19.89 -2.43
C ALA A 132 13.53 -21.33 -2.81
N SER A 133 13.82 -22.19 -1.82
CA SER A 133 14.16 -23.58 -2.09
C SER A 133 12.98 -24.34 -2.71
N GLU A 134 11.76 -24.11 -2.24
CA GLU A 134 10.55 -24.75 -2.80
C GLU A 134 10.31 -24.31 -4.26
N LEU A 135 10.54 -23.04 -4.58
CA LEU A 135 10.44 -22.56 -5.96
C LEU A 135 11.50 -23.20 -6.86
N MET A 136 12.75 -23.32 -6.38
CA MET A 136 13.83 -23.96 -7.12
C MET A 136 13.58 -25.46 -7.32
N ASP A 137 13.12 -26.16 -6.29
CA ASP A 137 12.70 -27.57 -6.36
C ASP A 137 11.63 -27.75 -7.44
N TYR A 138 10.59 -26.90 -7.41
CA TYR A 138 9.52 -26.92 -8.42
C TYR A 138 10.07 -26.60 -9.82
N TYR A 139 10.99 -25.65 -9.94
CA TYR A 139 11.57 -25.28 -11.24
C TYR A 139 12.27 -26.46 -11.91
N TYR A 140 13.07 -27.23 -11.17
CA TYR A 140 13.83 -28.36 -11.71
C TYR A 140 12.98 -29.62 -11.86
N THR A 141 12.14 -29.95 -10.87
CA THR A 141 11.42 -31.23 -10.84
C THR A 141 10.04 -31.18 -11.48
N LYS A 142 9.47 -29.98 -11.65
CA LYS A 142 8.06 -29.74 -12.01
C LYS A 142 7.05 -30.37 -11.04
N ASN A 143 7.50 -30.78 -9.85
CA ASN A 143 6.66 -31.33 -8.81
C ASN A 143 6.37 -30.26 -7.75
N SER A 144 5.09 -29.98 -7.52
CA SER A 144 4.63 -29.07 -6.48
C SER A 144 4.39 -29.83 -5.17
N ARG A 145 4.75 -29.21 -4.03
CA ARG A 145 4.42 -29.77 -2.71
C ARG A 145 2.94 -29.57 -2.37
N HIS A 146 2.39 -28.45 -2.81
CA HIS A 146 1.00 -28.07 -2.61
C HIS A 146 0.44 -27.43 -3.88
N ASP A 147 -0.77 -27.86 -4.24
CA ASP A 147 -1.54 -27.28 -5.34
C ASP A 147 -2.74 -26.51 -4.81
N PHE A 148 -3.04 -25.41 -5.47
CA PHE A 148 -4.22 -24.60 -5.22
C PHE A 148 -4.96 -24.42 -6.54
N PHE A 149 -6.17 -24.99 -6.64
CA PHE A 149 -6.94 -25.07 -7.89
C PHE A 149 -6.14 -25.65 -9.07
N ASN A 150 -5.37 -26.72 -8.84
CA ASN A 150 -4.49 -27.36 -9.84
C ASN A 150 -3.32 -26.48 -10.33
N PHE A 151 -3.04 -25.38 -9.64
CA PHE A 151 -1.85 -24.57 -9.86
C PHE A 151 -0.85 -24.76 -8.72
N PRO A 152 0.46 -24.86 -9.01
CA PRO A 152 1.50 -24.91 -8.00
C PRO A 152 1.41 -23.71 -7.07
N PHE A 153 1.15 -23.95 -5.78
CA PHE A 153 0.93 -22.88 -4.82
C PHE A 153 2.12 -21.94 -4.71
N VAL A 154 3.35 -22.49 -4.78
CA VAL A 154 4.58 -21.70 -4.75
C VAL A 154 4.65 -20.68 -5.90
N VAL A 155 4.16 -21.01 -7.10
CA VAL A 155 4.15 -20.07 -8.23
C VAL A 155 3.17 -18.93 -7.97
N ILE A 156 1.96 -19.26 -7.50
CA ILE A 156 0.95 -18.26 -7.11
C ILE A 156 1.52 -17.32 -6.04
N LEU A 157 2.25 -17.87 -5.06
CA LEU A 157 2.86 -17.12 -3.98
C LEU A 157 3.92 -16.13 -4.47
N TYR A 158 4.75 -16.52 -5.44
CA TYR A 158 5.74 -15.59 -6.04
C TYR A 158 5.12 -14.51 -6.92
N VAL A 159 4.00 -14.80 -7.58
CA VAL A 159 3.19 -13.76 -8.24
C VAL A 159 2.67 -12.76 -7.19
N PHE A 160 2.14 -13.26 -6.08
CA PHE A 160 1.71 -12.42 -4.96
C PHE A 160 2.86 -11.55 -4.40
N PHE A 161 4.05 -12.12 -4.20
CA PHE A 161 5.23 -11.37 -3.75
C PHE A 161 5.61 -10.24 -4.73
N SER A 162 5.62 -10.52 -6.03
CA SER A 162 5.92 -9.52 -7.06
C SER A 162 4.92 -8.35 -7.02
N VAL A 163 3.63 -8.65 -6.94
CA VAL A 163 2.57 -7.62 -6.86
C VAL A 163 2.68 -6.82 -5.55
N CYS A 164 2.96 -7.47 -4.42
CA CYS A 164 3.20 -6.79 -3.14
C CYS A 164 4.35 -5.79 -3.24
N ILE A 165 5.49 -6.21 -3.77
CA ILE A 165 6.69 -5.37 -3.93
C ILE A 165 6.36 -4.16 -4.81
N GLN A 166 5.64 -4.35 -5.92
CA GLN A 166 5.24 -3.24 -6.79
C GLN A 166 4.34 -2.23 -6.06
N ILE A 167 3.31 -2.71 -5.36
CA ILE A 167 2.39 -1.84 -4.61
C ILE A 167 3.13 -1.09 -3.49
N HIS A 168 4.04 -1.74 -2.77
CA HIS A 168 4.83 -1.08 -1.73
C HIS A 168 5.79 -0.05 -2.33
N CYS A 169 6.46 -0.34 -3.44
CA CYS A 169 7.30 0.62 -4.17
C CYS A 169 6.51 1.87 -4.58
N PHE A 170 5.32 1.70 -5.17
CA PHE A 170 4.46 2.82 -5.51
C PHE A 170 3.98 3.60 -4.28
N THR A 171 3.63 2.89 -3.20
CA THR A 171 3.23 3.49 -1.92
C THR A 171 4.36 4.36 -1.34
N LEU A 172 5.60 3.86 -1.31
CA LEU A 172 6.76 4.62 -0.86
C LEU A 172 7.03 5.84 -1.75
N TYR A 173 7.02 5.65 -3.07
CA TYR A 173 7.29 6.73 -4.02
C TYR A 173 6.28 7.87 -3.87
N PHE A 174 4.98 7.57 -3.88
CA PHE A 174 3.94 8.60 -3.75
C PHE A 174 3.92 9.23 -2.36
N SER A 175 4.16 8.45 -1.30
CA SER A 175 4.26 8.97 0.07
C SER A 175 5.44 9.93 0.22
N TRP A 176 6.59 9.60 -0.36
CA TRP A 176 7.77 10.45 -0.35
C TRP A 176 7.54 11.77 -1.09
N LYS A 177 6.93 11.72 -2.28
CA LYS A 177 6.57 12.92 -3.06
C LYS A 177 5.60 13.82 -2.29
N LEU A 178 4.53 13.25 -1.71
CA LEU A 178 3.58 14.00 -0.90
C LEU A 178 4.23 14.61 0.35
N MET A 179 5.04 13.84 1.07
CA MET A 179 5.77 14.32 2.23
C MET A 179 6.64 15.53 1.88
N THR A 180 7.34 15.47 0.75
CA THR A 180 8.19 16.56 0.26
C THR A 180 7.37 17.81 -0.08
N ILE A 181 6.25 17.65 -0.80
CA ILE A 181 5.36 18.77 -1.17
C ILE A 181 4.75 19.41 0.08
N TRP A 182 4.16 18.62 0.97
CA TRP A 182 3.50 19.12 2.18
C TRP A 182 4.47 19.79 3.15
N SER A 183 5.69 19.25 3.28
CA SER A 183 6.74 19.87 4.10
C SER A 183 7.14 21.25 3.57
N ARG A 184 7.21 21.40 2.24
CA ARG A 184 7.50 22.70 1.61
C ARG A 184 6.36 23.70 1.78
N LEU A 185 5.11 23.25 1.63
CA LEU A 185 3.93 24.09 1.82
C LEU A 185 3.79 24.56 3.27
N SER A 186 4.03 23.67 4.24
CA SER A 186 3.98 24.02 5.67
C SER A 186 5.00 25.08 6.05
N LYS A 187 6.21 25.06 5.47
CA LYS A 187 7.26 26.07 5.72
C LYS A 187 6.96 27.44 5.12
N LYS A 188 6.13 27.51 4.08
CA LYS A 188 5.73 28.79 3.45
C LYS A 188 4.59 29.48 4.17
N ALA A 189 3.83 28.76 4.99
CA ALA A 189 2.67 29.26 5.72
C ALA A 189 2.98 29.68 7.15
N ALA A 190 4.19 29.36 7.65
CA ALA A 190 4.73 29.79 8.93
C ALA A 190 5.67 30.98 8.70
#